data_AF-A0A958NRR3-F1
#
_entry.id   AF-A0A958NRR3-F1
#
_cell.length_a   1.000
_cell.length_b   1.000
_cell.length_c   1.000
_cell.angle_alpha   90.00
_cell.angle_beta   90.00
_cell.angle_gamma   90.00
#
_symmetry.space_group_name_H-M   'P 1'
#
loop_
_entity.id
_entity.type
_entity.pdbx_description
1 polymer ?
#
loop_
_entity_poly.entity_id
_entity_poly.type
_entity_poly.pdbx_seq_one_letter_code
_entity_poly.pdbx_strand_id
1 'polypeptide(L)'
;MTNITWHIQVYKDQQQLPTCLTALRRHYPKSRLFLISDGDPNPEIEQIANQFGGECYYGERLFGVERGGEVVHRLLDHYLAQPSDFLIKIDADTRVERRFWYLPKTREPLVMGTRQLAGSTPDLVSIQGGCTIINHAAASMMHASRLFLDPRLKPPILAWADPGTKQELRAKSGLTSHDWTIGWVCRELNIRIVDHPEVASYWKERRWYSFRDLLSNYQLLVRHFWPAVTHPHK
;
A
#
# COMPACT_ATOMS: atom_id res chain seq x y z
N MET A 1 12.54 16.30 -7.45
CA MET A 1 12.58 14.87 -7.08
C MET A 1 11.17 14.44 -6.71
N THR A 2 10.76 13.22 -7.01
CA THR A 2 9.47 12.67 -6.53
C THR A 2 9.50 12.60 -5.01
N ASN A 3 8.55 13.26 -4.34
CA ASN A 3 8.45 13.26 -2.90
C ASN A 3 7.64 12.04 -2.43
N ILE A 4 8.14 11.34 -1.41
CA ILE A 4 7.57 10.09 -0.92
C ILE A 4 7.37 10.20 0.59
N THR A 5 6.18 9.80 1.05
CA THR A 5 5.89 9.56 2.46
C THR A 5 5.81 8.05 2.70
N TRP A 6 6.55 7.57 3.67
CA TRP A 6 6.52 6.17 4.11
C TRP A 6 5.65 6.02 5.35
N HIS A 7 4.86 4.95 5.36
CA HIS A 7 4.02 4.58 6.49
C HIS A 7 4.26 3.13 6.89
N ILE A 8 4.32 2.88 8.20
CA ILE A 8 4.34 1.53 8.78
C ILE A 8 3.24 1.45 9.85
N GLN A 9 2.32 0.50 9.69
CA GLN A 9 1.41 0.13 10.77
C GLN A 9 2.15 -0.83 11.70
N VAL A 10 2.14 -0.57 13.00
CA VAL A 10 2.86 -1.40 13.97
C VAL A 10 1.98 -1.86 15.12
N TYR A 11 2.22 -3.08 15.59
CA TYR A 11 1.66 -3.68 16.78
C TYR A 11 2.63 -4.74 17.31
N LYS A 12 3.41 -4.43 18.36
CA LYS A 12 4.47 -5.28 18.93
C LYS A 12 5.62 -5.62 17.97
N ASP A 13 5.96 -4.69 17.07
CA ASP A 13 6.98 -4.87 16.03
C ASP A 13 8.39 -4.33 16.38
N GLN A 14 8.65 -3.98 17.64
CA GLN A 14 9.89 -3.32 18.07
C GLN A 14 11.18 -4.04 17.65
N GLN A 15 11.14 -5.37 17.51
CA GLN A 15 12.31 -6.15 17.09
C GLN A 15 12.60 -6.05 15.58
N GLN A 16 11.57 -5.85 14.76
CA GLN A 16 11.68 -5.87 13.29
C GLN A 16 11.96 -4.47 12.73
N LEU A 17 11.40 -3.44 13.37
CA LEU A 17 11.48 -2.05 12.92
C LEU A 17 12.91 -1.55 12.66
N PRO A 18 13.92 -1.77 13.53
CA PRO A 18 15.26 -1.23 13.29
C PRO A 18 15.88 -1.72 11.98
N THR A 19 15.65 -2.99 11.62
CA THR A 19 16.16 -3.58 10.37
C THR A 19 15.47 -2.96 9.15
N CYS A 20 14.14 -2.88 9.18
CA CYS A 20 13.33 -2.26 8.12
C CYS A 20 13.72 -0.79 7.90
N LEU A 21 13.78 -0.01 8.99
CA LEU A 21 14.06 1.43 8.94
C LEU A 21 15.51 1.74 8.55
N THR A 22 16.47 0.90 8.92
CA THR A 22 17.86 1.02 8.44
C THR A 22 17.93 0.87 6.93
N ALA A 23 17.28 -0.17 6.37
CA ALA A 23 17.23 -0.38 4.93
C ALA A 23 16.52 0.79 4.22
N LEU A 24 15.40 1.27 4.77
CA LEU A 24 14.69 2.44 4.26
C LEU A 24 15.59 3.68 4.23
N ARG A 25 16.21 4.05 5.36
CA ARG A 25 17.01 5.27 5.49
C ARG A 25 18.29 5.25 4.68
N ARG A 26 18.86 4.08 4.41
CA ARG A 26 19.98 3.93 3.47
C ARG A 26 19.65 4.50 2.09
N HIS A 27 18.41 4.37 1.63
CA HIS A 27 18.00 4.81 0.30
C HIS A 27 17.17 6.10 0.32
N TYR A 28 16.38 6.33 1.36
CA TYR A 28 15.47 7.46 1.50
C TYR A 28 15.75 8.25 2.80
N PRO A 29 16.94 8.89 2.91
CA PRO A 29 17.40 9.49 4.17
C PRO A 29 16.55 10.69 4.62
N LYS A 30 15.80 11.32 3.70
CA LYS A 30 15.03 12.55 3.96
C LYS A 30 13.54 12.44 3.66
N SER A 31 13.07 11.28 3.20
CA SER A 31 11.64 11.08 2.95
C SER A 31 10.87 11.15 4.26
N ARG A 32 9.64 11.70 4.24
CA ARG A 32 8.78 11.66 5.43
C ARG A 32 8.51 10.21 5.81
N LEU A 33 8.51 9.93 7.10
CA LEU A 33 8.22 8.62 7.67
C LEU A 33 7.28 8.85 8.85
N PHE A 34 6.17 8.12 8.89
CA PHE A 34 5.34 8.06 10.08
C PHE A 34 4.91 6.64 10.39
N LEU A 35 4.85 6.33 11.68
CA LEU A 35 4.39 5.06 12.20
C LEU A 35 3.05 5.29 12.92
N ILE A 36 2.13 4.35 12.77
CA ILE A 36 0.91 4.30 13.58
C ILE A 36 0.98 3.04 14.45
N SER A 37 1.04 3.24 15.76
CA SER A 37 0.97 2.16 16.75
C SER A 37 -0.48 1.84 17.08
N ASP A 38 -0.97 0.70 16.60
CA ASP A 38 -2.39 0.33 16.62
C ASP A 38 -2.81 -0.36 17.93
N GLY A 39 -3.11 0.42 18.96
CA GLY A 39 -3.46 -0.12 20.27
C GLY A 39 -2.28 -0.76 21.01
N ASP A 40 -1.06 -0.36 20.68
CA ASP A 40 0.15 -0.70 21.41
C ASP A 40 0.81 0.58 21.95
N PRO A 41 0.70 0.88 23.26
CA PRO A 41 1.26 2.09 23.85
C PRO A 41 2.76 1.95 24.16
N ASN A 42 3.48 0.98 23.56
CA ASN A 42 4.90 0.77 23.85
C ASN A 42 5.76 2.00 23.44
N PRO A 43 6.38 2.72 24.40
CA PRO A 43 7.20 3.89 24.11
C PRO A 43 8.46 3.58 23.30
N GLU A 44 8.91 2.32 23.26
CA GLU A 44 10.05 1.89 22.45
C GLU A 44 9.81 2.12 20.95
N ILE A 45 8.56 1.99 20.49
CA ILE A 45 8.19 2.23 19.08
C ILE A 45 8.46 3.68 18.68
N GLU A 46 8.08 4.62 19.52
CA GLU A 46 8.32 6.05 19.30
C GLU A 46 9.80 6.39 19.39
N GLN A 47 10.54 5.80 20.34
CA GLN A 47 11.99 5.96 20.43
C GLN A 47 12.68 5.50 19.13
N ILE A 48 12.30 4.33 18.61
CA ILE A 48 12.79 3.82 17.32
C ILE A 48 12.40 4.79 16.19
N ALA A 49 11.14 5.21 16.09
CA ALA A 49 10.70 6.15 15.05
C ALA A 49 11.55 7.44 15.06
N ASN A 50 11.75 8.04 16.23
CA ASN A 50 12.52 9.26 16.43
C ASN A 50 14.01 9.08 16.04
N GLN A 51 14.63 7.95 16.38
CA GLN A 51 16.01 7.63 15.98
C GLN A 51 16.19 7.63 14.46
N PHE A 52 15.16 7.22 13.72
CA PHE A 52 15.15 7.24 12.26
C PHE A 52 14.47 8.50 11.68
N GLY A 53 14.27 9.56 12.47
CA GLY A 53 13.65 10.81 12.02
C GLY A 53 12.23 10.65 11.48
N GLY A 54 11.47 9.71 12.05
CA GLY A 54 10.06 9.48 11.76
C GLY A 54 9.15 10.02 12.86
N GLU A 55 7.89 10.21 12.51
CA GLU A 55 6.80 10.54 13.44
C GLU A 55 6.18 9.25 14.00
N CYS A 56 5.69 9.28 15.24
CA CYS A 56 4.96 8.16 15.83
C CYS A 56 3.60 8.64 16.34
N TYR A 57 2.55 7.92 15.96
CA TYR A 57 1.18 8.21 16.37
C TYR A 57 0.58 7.00 17.08
N TYR A 58 0.09 7.20 18.30
CA TYR A 58 -0.64 6.19 19.04
C TYR A 58 -2.14 6.32 18.78
N GLY A 59 -2.85 5.20 18.79
CA GLY A 59 -4.30 5.19 18.74
C GLY A 59 -4.90 3.91 19.29
N GLU A 60 -6.23 3.88 19.40
CA GLU A 60 -6.94 2.64 19.70
C GLU A 60 -6.67 1.58 18.62
N ARG A 61 -6.80 0.30 18.99
CA ARG A 61 -6.63 -0.81 18.06
C ARG A 61 -7.77 -0.84 17.03
N LEU A 62 -7.44 -0.71 15.74
CA LEU A 62 -8.37 -0.73 14.62
C LEU A 62 -8.24 -1.95 13.69
N PHE A 63 -7.33 -2.89 14.00
CA PHE A 63 -7.13 -4.08 13.18
C PHE A 63 -8.23 -5.16 13.30
N GLY A 64 -9.17 -4.97 14.23
CA GLY A 64 -10.31 -5.88 14.42
C GLY A 64 -11.29 -5.85 13.25
N VAL A 65 -11.94 -6.98 12.97
CA VAL A 65 -12.90 -7.12 11.86
C VAL A 65 -14.07 -6.15 11.99
N GLU A 66 -14.48 -5.83 13.22
CA GLU A 66 -15.55 -4.88 13.55
C GLU A 66 -15.23 -3.44 13.17
N ARG A 67 -13.96 -3.14 12.91
CA ARG A 67 -13.47 -1.81 12.50
C ARG A 67 -13.40 -1.65 10.99
N GLY A 68 -13.50 -2.75 10.23
CA GLY A 68 -13.54 -2.71 8.76
C GLY A 68 -12.34 -1.98 8.16
N GLY A 69 -12.58 -0.85 7.50
CA GLY A 69 -11.54 -0.02 6.87
C GLY A 69 -11.01 1.14 7.70
N GLU A 70 -11.47 1.34 8.94
CA GLU A 70 -11.16 2.53 9.77
C GLU A 70 -9.65 2.79 9.92
N VAL A 71 -8.86 1.73 10.06
CA VAL A 71 -7.39 1.80 10.15
C VAL A 71 -6.75 2.43 8.91
N VAL A 72 -7.26 2.13 7.71
CA VAL A 72 -6.79 2.75 6.46
C VAL A 72 -7.24 4.20 6.38
N HIS A 73 -8.45 4.51 6.87
CA HIS A 73 -8.92 5.89 6.95
C HIS A 73 -8.02 6.76 7.84
N ARG A 74 -7.65 6.25 9.04
CA ARG A 74 -6.70 6.91 9.95
C ARG A 74 -5.34 7.12 9.29
N LEU A 75 -4.83 6.13 8.58
CA LEU A 75 -3.60 6.26 7.79
C LEU A 75 -3.68 7.41 6.78
N LEU A 76 -4.82 7.55 6.10
CA LEU A 76 -5.03 8.63 5.13
C LEU A 76 -5.14 10.00 5.81
N ASP A 77 -5.76 10.09 6.99
CA ASP A 77 -5.79 11.33 7.79
C ASP A 77 -4.36 11.85 8.07
N HIS A 78 -3.47 10.98 8.56
CA HIS A 78 -2.08 11.36 8.86
C HIS A 78 -1.25 11.69 7.62
N TYR A 79 -1.49 10.98 6.51
CA TYR A 79 -0.81 11.29 5.26
C TYR A 79 -1.28 12.64 4.69
N LEU A 80 -2.59 12.88 4.61
CA LEU A 80 -3.16 14.08 4.00
C LEU A 80 -2.95 15.36 4.83
N ALA A 81 -2.60 15.26 6.10
CA ALA A 81 -2.16 16.39 6.90
C ALA A 81 -0.86 17.03 6.36
N GLN A 82 0.03 16.23 5.75
CA GLN A 82 1.26 16.69 5.09
C GLN A 82 1.55 15.79 3.88
N PRO A 83 0.86 16.03 2.75
CA PRO A 83 0.90 15.13 1.60
C PRO A 83 2.21 15.25 0.82
N SER A 84 2.58 14.16 0.15
CA SER A 84 3.67 14.08 -0.84
C SER A 84 3.13 13.48 -2.15
N ASP A 85 3.97 13.27 -3.17
CA ASP A 85 3.49 12.71 -4.45
C ASP A 85 2.94 11.29 -4.29
N PHE A 86 3.55 10.51 -3.38
CA PHE A 86 3.19 9.13 -3.10
C PHE A 86 3.21 8.82 -1.60
N LEU A 87 2.16 8.12 -1.15
CA LEU A 87 2.16 7.36 0.08
C LEU A 87 2.62 5.93 -0.21
N ILE A 88 3.61 5.44 0.53
CA ILE A 88 4.05 4.05 0.47
C ILE A 88 3.85 3.41 1.83
N LYS A 89 2.88 2.51 1.93
CA LYS A 89 2.70 1.63 3.08
C LYS A 89 3.65 0.45 2.92
N ILE A 90 4.42 0.16 3.96
CA ILE A 90 5.18 -1.09 4.09
C ILE A 90 4.87 -1.78 5.43
N ASP A 91 5.11 -3.09 5.50
CA ASP A 91 5.06 -3.83 6.77
C ASP A 91 6.44 -3.74 7.49
N ALA A 92 6.47 -4.00 8.79
CA ALA A 92 7.69 -3.87 9.61
C ALA A 92 8.80 -4.89 9.26
N ASP A 93 8.48 -5.91 8.47
CA ASP A 93 9.40 -6.92 7.94
C ASP A 93 9.82 -6.64 6.48
N THR A 94 9.34 -5.54 5.89
CA THR A 94 9.63 -5.20 4.49
C THR A 94 11.03 -4.65 4.33
N ARG A 95 11.75 -5.10 3.30
CA ARG A 95 13.11 -4.64 3.00
C ARG A 95 13.15 -3.70 1.80
N VAL A 96 13.72 -2.51 1.99
CA VAL A 96 13.97 -1.53 0.93
C VAL A 96 15.41 -1.68 0.44
N GLU A 97 15.59 -2.26 -0.74
CA GLU A 97 16.93 -2.58 -1.29
C GLU A 97 17.55 -1.47 -2.13
N ARG A 98 16.72 -0.53 -2.62
CA ARG A 98 17.14 0.56 -3.51
C ARG A 98 16.06 1.62 -3.64
N ARG A 99 16.42 2.73 -4.29
CA ARG A 99 15.44 3.72 -4.77
C ARG A 99 14.62 3.16 -5.94
N PHE A 100 13.37 3.59 -6.05
CA PHE A 100 12.57 3.40 -7.27
C PHE A 100 13.28 4.06 -8.43
N TRP A 101 13.46 3.33 -9.52
CA TRP A 101 13.89 3.89 -10.80
C TRP A 101 12.75 4.62 -11.48
N TYR A 102 11.52 4.17 -11.25
CA TYR A 102 10.33 4.73 -11.86
C TYR A 102 9.17 4.80 -10.86
N LEU A 103 8.51 5.95 -10.83
CA LEU A 103 7.18 6.14 -10.26
C LEU A 103 6.37 6.97 -11.26
N PRO A 104 5.19 6.51 -11.71
CA PRO A 104 4.42 7.18 -12.77
C PRO A 104 3.92 8.55 -12.30
N LYS A 105 4.37 9.62 -12.96
CA LYS A 105 3.89 10.99 -12.70
C LYS A 105 2.55 11.26 -13.39
N THR A 106 1.52 10.53 -12.98
CA THR A 106 0.14 10.74 -13.46
C THR A 106 -0.68 11.54 -12.47
N ARG A 107 -1.66 12.30 -12.98
CA ARG A 107 -2.70 12.95 -12.17
C ARG A 107 -3.90 12.05 -11.90
N GLU A 108 -4.00 10.93 -12.62
CA GLU A 108 -5.07 9.95 -12.41
C GLU A 108 -4.86 9.19 -11.09
N PRO A 109 -5.91 8.89 -10.33
CA PRO A 109 -5.85 7.99 -9.17
C PRO A 109 -5.23 6.64 -9.54
N LEU A 110 -4.18 6.25 -8.81
CA LEU A 110 -3.46 5.00 -9.07
C LEU A 110 -2.93 4.36 -7.78
N VAL A 111 -3.15 3.05 -7.66
CA VAL A 111 -2.57 2.18 -6.63
C VAL A 111 -1.69 1.13 -7.29
N MET A 112 -0.52 0.86 -6.71
CA MET A 112 0.50 0.00 -7.29
C MET A 112 1.20 -0.87 -6.24
N GLY A 113 1.72 -2.00 -6.68
CA GLY A 113 2.54 -2.92 -5.87
C GLY A 113 2.49 -4.32 -6.48
N THR A 114 2.53 -5.38 -5.67
CA THR A 114 2.31 -6.74 -6.19
C THR A 114 0.82 -7.06 -6.22
N ARG A 115 0.21 -7.14 -7.42
CA ARG A 115 -1.23 -7.39 -7.58
C ARG A 115 -1.60 -8.79 -7.12
N GLN A 116 -2.75 -8.94 -6.50
CA GLN A 116 -3.36 -10.22 -6.15
C GLN A 116 -4.87 -10.21 -6.48
N LEU A 117 -5.40 -11.38 -6.82
CA LEU A 117 -6.80 -11.57 -7.20
C LEU A 117 -7.52 -12.28 -6.07
N ALA A 118 -8.73 -11.84 -5.75
CA ALA A 118 -9.61 -12.61 -4.88
C ALA A 118 -10.01 -13.87 -5.65
N GLY A 119 -9.93 -15.03 -5.01
CA GLY A 119 -9.94 -16.31 -5.73
C GLY A 119 -11.13 -16.47 -6.67
N SER A 120 -12.34 -16.36 -6.13
CA SER A 120 -13.61 -16.64 -6.82
C SER A 120 -14.32 -15.40 -7.36
N THR A 121 -14.06 -14.20 -6.84
CA THR A 121 -14.61 -12.95 -7.40
C THR A 121 -13.60 -12.30 -8.36
N PRO A 122 -13.80 -12.43 -9.68
CA PRO A 122 -12.84 -11.92 -10.68
C PRO A 122 -12.65 -10.39 -10.63
N ASP A 123 -13.61 -9.67 -10.04
CA ASP A 123 -13.65 -8.21 -10.04
C ASP A 123 -12.97 -7.57 -8.81
N LEU A 124 -12.61 -8.34 -7.77
CA LEU A 124 -11.91 -7.80 -6.61
C LEU A 124 -10.40 -8.02 -6.74
N VAL A 125 -9.73 -6.94 -7.13
CA VAL A 125 -8.26 -6.87 -7.20
C VAL A 125 -7.74 -6.13 -5.98
N SER A 126 -6.63 -6.60 -5.40
CA SER A 126 -5.89 -5.87 -4.36
C SER A 126 -4.39 -5.86 -4.63
N ILE A 127 -3.64 -5.12 -3.84
CA ILE A 127 -2.17 -5.14 -3.79
C ILE A 127 -1.75 -5.81 -2.48
N GLN A 128 -0.76 -6.69 -2.51
CA GLN A 128 -0.26 -7.34 -1.30
C GLN A 128 0.16 -6.33 -0.21
N GLY A 129 -0.24 -6.63 1.03
CA GLY A 129 -0.07 -5.72 2.17
C GLY A 129 1.37 -5.28 2.46
N GLY A 130 2.37 -6.12 2.17
CA GLY A 130 3.78 -5.85 2.46
C GLY A 130 4.33 -4.57 1.82
N CYS A 131 3.85 -4.20 0.63
CA CYS A 131 4.19 -2.91 0.03
C CYS A 131 3.07 -2.44 -0.88
N THR A 132 2.45 -1.32 -0.53
CA THR A 132 1.39 -0.67 -1.30
C THR A 132 1.77 0.78 -1.57
N ILE A 133 1.79 1.15 -2.85
CA ILE A 133 2.07 2.51 -3.32
C ILE A 133 0.75 3.15 -3.73
N ILE A 134 0.44 4.30 -3.17
CA ILE A 134 -0.78 5.07 -3.45
C ILE A 134 -0.34 6.47 -3.87
N ASN A 135 -0.73 6.92 -5.06
CA ASN A 135 -0.43 8.31 -5.43
C ASN A 135 -1.37 9.29 -4.72
N HIS A 136 -0.96 10.56 -4.66
CA HIS A 136 -1.74 11.59 -3.98
C HIS A 136 -3.20 11.66 -4.46
N ALA A 137 -3.44 11.56 -5.77
CA ALA A 137 -4.80 11.60 -6.33
C ALA A 137 -5.69 10.46 -5.80
N ALA A 138 -5.17 9.23 -5.72
CA ALA A 138 -5.90 8.11 -5.13
C ALA A 138 -6.13 8.30 -3.64
N ALA A 139 -5.10 8.68 -2.88
CA ALA A 139 -5.22 8.89 -1.44
C ALA A 139 -6.28 9.94 -1.10
N SER A 140 -6.29 11.07 -1.81
CA SER A 140 -7.28 12.14 -1.64
C SER A 140 -8.70 11.68 -2.01
N MET A 141 -8.86 10.96 -3.13
CA MET A 141 -10.16 10.45 -3.57
C MET A 141 -10.71 9.41 -2.59
N MET A 142 -9.88 8.47 -2.15
CA MET A 142 -10.24 7.45 -1.18
C MET A 142 -10.67 8.06 0.16
N HIS A 143 -9.90 9.02 0.66
CA HIS A 143 -10.22 9.71 1.91
C HIS A 143 -11.55 10.45 1.84
N ALA A 144 -11.72 11.30 0.81
CA ALA A 144 -12.92 12.10 0.61
C ALA A 144 -14.19 11.26 0.46
N SER A 145 -14.08 10.06 -0.12
CA SER A 145 -15.23 9.14 -0.30
C SER A 145 -15.83 8.62 1.01
N ARG A 146 -15.03 8.61 2.09
CA ARG A 146 -15.36 7.97 3.37
C ARG A 146 -15.74 6.48 3.27
N LEU A 147 -15.47 5.80 2.16
CA LEU A 147 -15.83 4.40 1.94
C LEU A 147 -15.13 3.44 2.90
N PHE A 148 -13.97 3.80 3.45
CA PHE A 148 -13.32 3.03 4.50
C PHE A 148 -14.13 2.95 5.82
N LEU A 149 -15.10 3.86 5.99
CA LEU A 149 -16.01 3.90 7.13
C LEU A 149 -17.36 3.25 6.82
N ASP A 150 -17.54 2.71 5.61
CA ASP A 150 -18.78 2.09 5.17
C ASP A 150 -19.08 0.83 6.00
N PRO A 151 -20.32 0.67 6.53
CA PRO A 151 -20.72 -0.52 7.28
C PRO A 151 -20.54 -1.84 6.52
N ARG A 152 -20.53 -1.82 5.17
CA ARG A 152 -20.29 -2.99 4.33
C ARG A 152 -18.90 -3.61 4.54
N LEU A 153 -17.93 -2.86 5.06
CA LEU A 153 -16.60 -3.38 5.39
C LEU A 153 -16.56 -4.13 6.74
N LYS A 154 -17.67 -4.15 7.49
CA LYS A 154 -17.78 -4.76 8.82
C LYS A 154 -18.72 -5.98 8.78
N PRO A 155 -18.70 -6.86 9.80
CA PRO A 155 -19.70 -7.90 9.94
C PRO A 155 -21.12 -7.30 9.97
N PRO A 156 -22.11 -7.97 9.37
CA PRO A 156 -22.03 -9.31 8.76
C PRO A 156 -21.63 -9.32 7.27
N ILE A 157 -21.47 -8.17 6.63
CA ILE A 157 -21.36 -8.08 5.15
C ILE A 157 -19.96 -8.42 4.65
N LEU A 158 -18.93 -7.80 5.25
CA LEU A 158 -17.53 -8.03 4.91
C LEU A 158 -17.24 -7.97 3.40
N ALA A 159 -17.61 -6.89 2.73
CA ALA A 159 -17.53 -6.77 1.27
C ALA A 159 -16.11 -6.85 0.68
N TRP A 160 -15.09 -6.83 1.53
CA TRP A 160 -13.68 -7.05 1.18
C TRP A 160 -13.25 -8.52 1.25
N ALA A 161 -14.08 -9.42 1.78
CA ALA A 161 -13.77 -10.83 1.98
C ALA A 161 -14.66 -11.73 1.13
N ASP A 162 -14.03 -12.45 0.20
CA ASP A 162 -14.73 -13.43 -0.63
C ASP A 162 -14.97 -14.74 0.14
N PRO A 163 -16.15 -15.39 0.02
CA PRO A 163 -16.39 -16.71 0.58
C PRO A 163 -15.43 -17.77 0.04
N GLY A 164 -14.95 -18.67 0.90
CA GLY A 164 -14.06 -19.78 0.55
C GLY A 164 -12.59 -19.39 0.37
N THR A 165 -12.20 -18.18 0.79
CA THR A 165 -10.86 -17.65 0.57
C THR A 165 -10.07 -17.41 1.85
N LYS A 166 -8.79 -17.05 1.72
CA LYS A 166 -7.96 -16.62 2.87
C LYS A 166 -8.53 -15.35 3.53
N GLN A 167 -9.27 -14.52 2.80
CA GLN A 167 -9.90 -13.32 3.35
C GLN A 167 -11.01 -13.70 4.34
N GLU A 168 -11.84 -14.68 3.99
CA GLU A 168 -12.88 -15.20 4.89
C GLU A 168 -12.27 -15.81 6.16
N LEU A 169 -11.21 -16.62 6.03
CA LEU A 169 -10.52 -17.21 7.19
C LEU A 169 -9.97 -16.13 8.13
N ARG A 170 -9.45 -15.04 7.57
CA ARG A 170 -8.95 -13.89 8.32
C ARG A 170 -10.08 -13.13 9.03
N ALA A 171 -11.22 -12.94 8.37
CA ALA A 171 -12.39 -12.34 9.00
C ALA A 171 -12.93 -13.23 10.14
N LYS A 172 -12.96 -14.56 9.94
CA LYS A 172 -13.33 -15.54 10.98
C LYS A 172 -12.38 -15.54 12.17
N SER A 173 -11.10 -15.18 11.98
CA SER A 173 -10.16 -14.96 13.09
C SER A 173 -10.31 -13.58 13.75
N GLY A 174 -11.35 -12.80 13.40
CA GLY A 174 -11.63 -11.50 14.00
C GLY A 174 -10.78 -10.36 13.47
N LEU A 175 -10.12 -10.52 12.31
CA LEU A 175 -9.19 -9.53 11.76
C LEU A 175 -9.69 -8.93 10.44
N THR A 176 -9.45 -7.64 10.25
CA THR A 176 -9.62 -6.98 8.94
C THR A 176 -8.37 -7.15 8.06
N SER A 177 -8.45 -6.81 6.78
CA SER A 177 -7.32 -6.84 5.84
C SER A 177 -7.18 -5.54 5.07
N HIS A 178 -6.10 -4.79 5.31
CA HIS A 178 -5.89 -3.46 4.71
C HIS A 178 -5.80 -3.52 3.18
N ASP A 179 -5.09 -4.51 2.66
CA ASP A 179 -4.95 -4.72 1.22
C ASP A 179 -6.29 -4.95 0.53
N TRP A 180 -7.14 -5.80 1.12
CA TRP A 180 -8.45 -6.11 0.56
C TRP A 180 -9.47 -5.00 0.76
N THR A 181 -9.44 -4.26 1.88
CA THR A 181 -10.28 -3.07 2.05
C THR A 181 -9.87 -1.96 1.07
N ILE A 182 -8.57 -1.75 0.84
CA ILE A 182 -8.08 -0.85 -0.22
C ILE A 182 -8.57 -1.33 -1.59
N GLY A 183 -8.44 -2.63 -1.88
CA GLY A 183 -8.91 -3.23 -3.14
C GLY A 183 -10.41 -2.99 -3.39
N TRP A 184 -11.22 -3.17 -2.35
CA TRP A 184 -12.65 -2.90 -2.41
C TRP A 184 -12.95 -1.42 -2.67
N VAL A 185 -12.32 -0.50 -1.91
CA VAL A 185 -12.50 0.95 -2.14
C VAL A 185 -12.05 1.36 -3.53
N CYS A 186 -10.94 0.82 -4.05
CA CYS A 186 -10.51 1.07 -5.41
C CYS A 186 -11.57 0.67 -6.43
N ARG A 187 -12.20 -0.49 -6.26
CA ARG A 187 -13.27 -0.96 -7.14
C ARG A 187 -14.46 -0.01 -7.12
N GLU A 188 -14.95 0.36 -5.94
CA GLU A 188 -16.11 1.26 -5.80
C GLU A 188 -15.83 2.66 -6.39
N LEU A 189 -14.58 3.12 -6.38
CA LEU A 189 -14.16 4.41 -6.91
C LEU A 189 -13.59 4.36 -8.33
N ASN A 190 -13.59 3.18 -8.97
CA ASN A 190 -12.94 2.95 -10.27
C ASN A 190 -11.46 3.41 -10.31
N ILE A 191 -10.74 3.26 -9.20
CA ILE A 191 -9.31 3.54 -9.09
C ILE A 191 -8.54 2.34 -9.63
N ARG A 192 -7.60 2.60 -10.54
CA ARG A 192 -6.77 1.56 -11.12
C ARG A 192 -5.81 0.96 -10.10
N ILE A 193 -5.75 -0.37 -10.09
CA ILE A 193 -4.73 -1.15 -9.40
C ILE A 193 -3.83 -1.81 -10.44
N VAL A 194 -2.52 -1.60 -10.36
CA VAL A 194 -1.55 -2.15 -11.32
C VAL A 194 -0.35 -2.78 -10.62
N ASP A 195 0.29 -3.74 -11.28
CA ASP A 195 1.58 -4.27 -10.83
C ASP A 195 2.66 -3.19 -10.94
N HIS A 196 3.54 -3.11 -9.93
CA HIS A 196 4.75 -2.29 -9.97
C HIS A 196 5.98 -3.19 -10.14
N PRO A 197 6.78 -3.04 -11.22
CA PRO A 197 7.88 -3.97 -11.53
C PRO A 197 9.02 -3.97 -10.50
N GLU A 198 9.05 -2.95 -9.64
CA GLU A 198 10.07 -2.78 -8.59
C GLU A 198 9.58 -3.18 -7.21
N VAL A 199 8.33 -3.64 -7.09
CA VAL A 199 7.76 -4.17 -5.85
C VAL A 199 7.55 -5.66 -6.02
N ALA A 200 8.14 -6.42 -5.11
CA ALA A 200 8.13 -7.87 -5.12
C ALA A 200 7.68 -8.39 -3.76
N SER A 201 7.03 -9.55 -3.76
CA SER A 201 6.72 -10.27 -2.53
C SER A 201 7.40 -11.63 -2.57
N TYR A 202 8.31 -11.85 -1.61
CA TYR A 202 8.96 -13.14 -1.39
C TYR A 202 7.95 -14.30 -1.25
N TRP A 203 6.74 -14.02 -0.75
CA TRP A 203 5.67 -15.01 -0.61
C TRP A 203 5.06 -15.46 -1.95
N LYS A 204 5.15 -14.64 -2.99
CA LYS A 204 4.81 -15.01 -4.38
C LYS A 204 6.02 -15.51 -5.16
N GLU A 205 7.22 -15.08 -4.79
CA GLU A 205 8.47 -15.40 -5.48
C GLU A 205 9.07 -16.74 -5.05
N ARG A 206 8.44 -17.82 -5.50
CA ARG A 206 9.20 -19.01 -5.97
C ARG A 206 9.61 -18.90 -7.44
N ARG A 207 9.44 -17.74 -8.07
CA ARG A 207 9.90 -17.44 -9.43
C ARG A 207 10.52 -16.04 -9.47
N TRP A 208 11.84 -15.99 -9.36
CA TRP A 208 12.61 -14.79 -9.65
C TRP A 208 12.43 -14.43 -11.13
N TYR A 209 12.03 -13.19 -11.40
CA TYR A 209 12.13 -12.63 -12.74
C TYR A 209 13.58 -12.20 -12.98
N SER A 210 14.17 -12.72 -14.06
CA SER A 210 15.48 -12.30 -14.51
C SER A 210 15.42 -10.85 -15.02
N PHE A 211 16.55 -10.16 -15.10
CA PHE A 211 16.65 -8.83 -15.70
C PHE A 211 16.08 -8.77 -17.14
N ARG A 212 16.04 -9.92 -17.84
CA ARG A 212 15.40 -10.09 -19.15
C ARG A 212 13.87 -9.99 -19.10
N ASP A 213 13.25 -10.41 -18.01
CA ASP A 213 11.78 -10.40 -17.86
C ASP A 213 11.27 -8.99 -17.55
N LEU A 214 12.07 -8.20 -16.80
CA LEU A 214 11.82 -6.77 -16.58
C LEU A 214 11.84 -5.97 -17.89
N LEU A 215 12.76 -6.27 -18.81
CA LEU A 215 12.85 -5.62 -20.12
C LEU A 215 11.68 -5.99 -21.05
N SER A 216 11.23 -7.24 -21.00
CA SER A 216 10.08 -7.74 -21.78
C SER A 216 8.78 -7.03 -21.40
N ASN A 217 8.56 -6.81 -20.09
CA ASN A 217 7.40 -6.05 -19.59
C ASN A 217 7.52 -4.54 -19.88
N TYR A 218 8.74 -4.00 -19.94
CA TYR A 218 8.98 -2.61 -20.34
C TYR A 218 8.62 -2.36 -21.82
N GLN A 219 8.90 -3.31 -22.72
CA GLN A 219 8.51 -3.22 -24.13
C GLN A 219 6.99 -3.26 -24.34
N LEU A 220 6.25 -3.97 -23.48
CA LEU A 220 4.78 -3.97 -23.47
C LEU A 220 4.21 -2.63 -23.01
N LEU A 221 4.82 -1.98 -22.01
CA LEU A 221 4.43 -0.64 -21.55
C LEU A 221 4.70 0.44 -22.61
N VAL A 222 5.83 0.39 -23.33
CA VAL A 222 6.15 1.37 -24.37
C VAL A 222 5.20 1.25 -25.58
N ARG A 223 4.71 0.05 -25.91
CA ARG A 223 3.76 -0.17 -27.02
C ARG A 223 2.31 0.23 -26.72
N HIS A 224 1.94 0.47 -25.46
CA HIS A 224 0.58 0.87 -25.09
C HIS A 224 0.46 2.34 -24.66
N PHE A 225 1.58 3.05 -24.46
CA PHE A 225 1.58 4.43 -23.98
C PHE A 225 2.18 5.47 -24.94
N TRP A 226 2.52 5.10 -26.18
CA TRP A 226 2.90 6.06 -27.22
C TRP A 226 1.90 6.01 -28.39
N PRO A 227 1.01 7.01 -28.56
CA PRO A 227 0.30 7.14 -29.83
C PRO A 227 1.34 7.41 -30.91
N ALA A 228 1.24 6.68 -32.02
CA ALA A 228 2.09 6.86 -33.19
C ALA A 228 2.19 8.36 -33.50
N VAL A 229 3.40 8.91 -33.43
CA VAL A 229 3.70 10.21 -34.02
C VAL A 229 3.56 10.01 -35.53
N THR A 230 2.40 10.34 -36.06
CA THR A 230 2.21 10.47 -37.49
C THR A 230 2.99 11.71 -37.94
N HIS A 231 4.11 11.48 -38.62
CA HIS A 231 4.82 12.54 -39.32
C HIS A 231 3.89 13.15 -40.37
N PRO A 232 3.77 14.49 -40.47
CA PRO A 232 3.08 15.11 -41.58
C PRO A 232 3.94 14.92 -42.84
N HIS A 233 3.35 14.27 -43.85
CA HIS A 233 3.93 14.19 -45.19
C HIS A 233 4.10 15.60 -45.78
N LYS A 234 5.28 15.84 -46.33
CA LYS A 234 5.52 16.86 -47.36
C LYS A 234 4.86 16.44 -48.66
#